data_AF-A0A9W9Y7Y3-F1
#
_entry.id   AF-A0A9W9Y7Y3-F1
#
_cell.length_a   1.000
_cell.length_b   1.000
_cell.length_c   1.000
_cell.angle_alpha   90.00
_cell.angle_beta   90.00
_cell.angle_gamma   90.00
#
_symmetry.space_group_name_H-M   'P 1'
#
loop_
_entity.id
_entity.type
_entity.pdbx_description
1 polymer ?
#
loop_
_entity_poly.entity_id
_entity_poly.type
_entity_poly.pdbx_seq_one_letter_code
_entity_poly.pdbx_strand_id
1 'polypeptide(L)'
;IQGNELLESRSKDVFDKIAAILRTVTSNLDSDETSPWEQTQLVSLLNSHLMLWQNESSAESGAQCLAGIINKLPEGDELTSLVNDLMSRIWQVSDKEGSLKRATITWLWLTKAVVIRSHALAPQFIEKVLSLLVDKKVGRVAADGFYIIMADYEEVYEC
;
A
#
# COMPACT_ATOMS: atom_id res chain seq x y z
N ILE A 1 -3.29 21.57 -24.91
CA ILE A 1 -2.18 20.76 -24.34
C ILE A 1 -1.85 21.26 -22.93
N GLN A 2 -1.53 22.54 -22.73
CA GLN A 2 -1.25 23.17 -21.42
C GLN A 2 -2.33 23.00 -20.32
N GLY A 3 -3.62 22.96 -20.69
CA GLY A 3 -4.71 22.82 -19.71
C GLY A 3 -4.82 21.43 -19.06
N ASN A 4 -4.35 20.37 -19.73
CA ASN A 4 -4.44 19.01 -19.21
C ASN A 4 -3.29 18.72 -18.22
N GLU A 5 -2.09 19.23 -18.51
CA GLU A 5 -0.92 19.14 -17.64
C GLU A 5 -1.13 19.89 -16.31
N LEU A 6 -1.81 21.04 -16.33
CA LEU A 6 -2.15 21.80 -15.11
C LEU A 6 -3.18 21.09 -14.23
N LEU A 7 -4.12 20.35 -14.82
CA LEU A 7 -5.12 19.57 -14.09
C LEU A 7 -4.50 18.31 -13.47
N GLU A 8 -3.63 17.61 -14.21
CA GLU A 8 -2.84 16.48 -13.69
C GLU A 8 -1.90 16.93 -12.57
N SER A 9 -1.25 18.08 -12.71
CA SER A 9 -0.38 18.67 -11.69
C SER A 9 -1.14 19.03 -10.41
N ARG A 10 -2.33 19.65 -10.50
CA ARG A 10 -3.16 19.93 -9.32
C ARG A 10 -3.66 18.67 -8.65
N SER A 11 -4.04 17.66 -9.43
CA SER A 11 -4.49 16.39 -8.88
C SER A 11 -3.36 15.68 -8.14
N LYS A 12 -2.15 15.68 -8.69
CA LYS A 12 -0.95 15.15 -8.04
C LYS A 12 -0.67 15.84 -6.70
N ASP A 13 -0.66 17.18 -6.67
CA ASP A 13 -0.42 17.96 -5.46
C ASP A 13 -1.45 17.66 -4.34
N VAL A 14 -2.71 17.45 -4.70
CA VAL A 14 -3.75 17.06 -3.73
C VAL A 14 -3.50 15.67 -3.17
N PHE A 15 -3.16 14.69 -4.00
CA PHE A 15 -2.86 13.32 -3.54
C PHE A 15 -1.59 13.26 -2.69
N ASP A 16 -0.56 14.02 -3.06
CA ASP A 16 0.70 14.08 -2.30
C ASP A 16 0.46 14.72 -0.92
N LYS A 17 -0.41 15.74 -0.82
CA LYS A 17 -0.84 16.33 0.46
C LYS A 17 -1.69 15.38 1.30
N ILE A 18 -2.62 14.65 0.69
CA ILE A 18 -3.41 13.61 1.38
C ILE A 18 -2.48 12.52 1.91
N ALA A 19 -1.53 12.06 1.08
CA ALA A 19 -0.52 11.09 1.49
C ALA A 19 0.37 11.62 2.62
N ALA A 20 0.75 12.90 2.60
CA ALA A 20 1.50 13.53 3.67
C ALA A 20 0.69 13.62 4.97
N ILE A 21 -0.59 13.98 4.90
CA ILE A 21 -1.47 13.99 6.09
C ILE A 21 -1.64 12.58 6.64
N LEU A 22 -1.87 11.60 5.78
CA LEU A 22 -2.02 10.20 6.18
C LEU A 22 -0.74 9.63 6.78
N ARG A 23 0.44 9.99 6.23
CA ARG A 23 1.75 9.73 6.84
C ARG A 23 1.80 10.33 8.24
N THR A 24 1.62 11.65 8.38
CA THR A 24 1.61 12.30 9.70
C THR A 24 0.62 11.66 10.68
N VAL A 25 -0.60 11.32 10.27
CA VAL A 25 -1.56 10.64 11.16
C VAL A 25 -1.05 9.26 11.54
N THR A 26 -0.54 8.48 10.58
CA THR A 26 0.03 7.14 10.82
C THR A 26 1.23 7.21 11.76
N SER A 27 2.18 8.15 11.59
CA SER A 27 3.34 8.35 12.50
C SER A 27 2.95 8.57 13.94
N ASN A 28 1.80 9.22 14.18
CA ASN A 28 1.30 9.54 15.51
C ASN A 28 0.27 8.55 16.05
N LEU A 29 -0.01 7.44 15.34
CA LEU A 29 -0.82 6.35 15.89
C LEU A 29 0.00 5.61 16.95
N ASP A 30 -0.23 5.94 18.22
CA ASP A 30 0.19 5.06 19.32
C ASP A 30 -0.76 3.86 19.38
N SER A 31 -0.18 2.66 19.21
CA SER A 31 -0.93 1.39 19.21
C SER A 31 -1.64 1.12 20.54
N ASP A 32 -1.18 1.75 21.63
CA ASP A 32 -1.72 1.58 22.99
C ASP A 32 -2.79 2.62 23.35
N GLU A 33 -2.90 3.74 22.63
CA GLU A 33 -3.82 4.84 22.98
C GLU A 33 -4.95 5.07 21.96
N THR A 34 -4.82 4.59 20.72
CA THR A 34 -5.84 4.81 19.69
C THR A 34 -6.99 3.82 19.80
N SER A 35 -8.22 4.34 19.79
CA SER A 35 -9.40 3.51 19.92
C SER A 35 -9.61 2.66 18.65
N PRO A 36 -10.06 1.39 18.76
CA PRO A 36 -10.26 0.51 17.60
C PRO A 36 -11.12 1.11 16.46
N TRP A 37 -12.04 2.03 16.78
CA TRP A 37 -12.89 2.69 15.79
C TRP A 37 -12.15 3.76 14.96
N GLU A 38 -11.11 4.42 15.51
CA GLU A 38 -10.30 5.42 14.79
C GLU A 38 -9.40 4.75 13.76
N GLN A 39 -8.84 3.60 14.13
CA GLN A 39 -8.07 2.72 13.25
C GLN A 39 -8.94 2.21 12.09
N THR A 40 -10.17 1.79 12.38
CA THR A 40 -11.14 1.33 11.37
C THR A 40 -11.52 2.42 10.36
N GLN A 41 -11.63 3.68 10.79
CA GLN A 41 -11.96 4.81 9.91
C GLN A 41 -10.81 5.17 8.96
N LEU A 42 -9.56 5.17 9.47
CA LEU A 42 -8.36 5.40 8.65
C LEU A 42 -8.17 4.30 7.60
N VAL A 43 -8.37 3.06 8.03
CA VAL A 43 -8.38 1.87 7.17
C VAL A 43 -9.45 1.99 6.09
N SER A 44 -10.69 2.36 6.45
CA SER A 44 -11.80 2.56 5.50
C SER A 44 -11.54 3.69 4.51
N LEU A 45 -10.93 4.79 4.96
CA LEU A 45 -10.57 5.94 4.14
C LEU A 45 -9.49 5.57 3.11
N LEU A 46 -8.46 4.85 3.52
CA LEU A 46 -7.43 4.35 2.59
C LEU A 46 -7.97 3.26 1.67
N ASN A 47 -8.82 2.37 2.17
CA ASN A 47 -9.49 1.33 1.40
C ASN A 47 -10.36 1.91 0.29
N SER A 48 -11.03 3.04 0.52
CA SER A 48 -11.83 3.71 -0.51
C SER A 48 -10.99 4.45 -1.56
N HIS A 49 -9.76 4.85 -1.24
CA HIS A 49 -8.91 5.69 -2.11
C HIS A 49 -7.76 4.95 -2.81
N LEU A 50 -7.44 3.71 -2.42
CA LEU A 50 -6.46 2.82 -3.07
C LEU A 50 -6.60 2.69 -4.60
N MET A 51 -7.81 2.91 -5.12
CA MET A 51 -8.10 2.81 -6.55
C MET A 51 -8.06 4.16 -7.29
N LEU A 52 -7.82 5.28 -6.58
CA LEU A 52 -7.81 6.63 -7.15
C LEU A 52 -6.41 7.15 -7.49
N TRP A 53 -5.35 6.43 -7.12
CA TRP A 53 -3.98 6.86 -7.38
C TRP A 53 -3.66 6.67 -8.88
N GLN A 54 -3.82 7.75 -9.64
CA GLN A 54 -3.73 7.73 -11.11
C GLN A 54 -2.28 7.69 -11.62
N ASN A 55 -1.31 8.06 -10.78
CA ASN A 55 0.12 8.10 -11.12
C ASN A 55 0.94 7.15 -10.22
N GLU A 56 2.17 6.83 -10.65
CA GLU A 56 3.04 5.85 -9.96
C GLU A 56 3.52 6.34 -8.59
N SER A 57 4.02 7.58 -8.48
CA SER A 57 4.58 8.12 -7.22
C SER A 57 3.55 8.20 -6.09
N SER A 58 2.33 8.64 -6.40
CA SER A 58 1.30 8.75 -5.39
C SER A 58 0.82 7.35 -4.99
N ALA A 59 0.73 6.39 -5.92
CA ALA A 59 0.36 5.01 -5.58
C ALA A 59 1.39 4.30 -4.68
N GLU A 60 2.69 4.57 -4.89
CA GLU A 60 3.73 4.08 -4.00
C GLU A 60 3.63 4.70 -2.60
N SER A 61 3.43 6.02 -2.49
CA SER A 61 3.20 6.67 -1.20
C SER A 61 1.96 6.13 -0.47
N GLY A 62 0.89 5.84 -1.21
CA GLY A 62 -0.31 5.20 -0.65
C GLY A 62 -0.04 3.78 -0.14
N ALA A 63 0.75 3.00 -0.89
CA ALA A 63 1.16 1.66 -0.48
C ALA A 63 2.04 1.66 0.78
N GLN A 64 2.98 2.60 0.87
CA GLN A 64 3.79 2.82 2.07
C GLN A 64 2.93 3.13 3.30
N CYS A 65 1.97 4.05 3.16
CA CYS A 65 1.06 4.41 4.25
C CYS A 65 0.24 3.21 4.73
N LEU A 66 -0.29 2.40 3.80
CA LEU A 66 -1.01 1.17 4.15
C LEU A 66 -0.13 0.15 4.86
N ALA A 67 1.11 -0.05 4.39
CA ALA A 67 2.08 -0.91 5.04
C ALA A 67 2.39 -0.45 6.47
N GLY A 68 2.56 0.87 6.67
CA GLY A 68 2.75 1.48 7.98
C GLY A 68 1.56 1.26 8.91
N ILE A 69 0.33 1.45 8.42
CA ILE A 69 -0.89 1.20 9.20
C ILE A 69 -1.00 -0.26 9.57
N ILE A 70 -0.83 -1.17 8.61
CA ILE A 70 -0.83 -2.62 8.90
C ILE A 70 0.12 -2.86 10.07
N ASN A 71 1.37 -2.42 10.01
CA ASN A 71 2.33 -2.67 11.09
C ASN A 71 2.00 -2.04 12.44
N LYS A 72 1.17 -0.99 12.48
CA LYS A 72 0.73 -0.33 13.72
C LYS A 72 -0.56 -0.91 14.29
N LEU A 73 -1.36 -1.59 13.49
CA LEU A 73 -2.59 -2.24 13.95
C LEU A 73 -2.28 -3.40 14.89
N PRO A 74 -3.03 -3.55 16.00
CA PRO A 74 -2.88 -4.68 16.91
C PRO A 74 -3.19 -5.99 16.19
N GLU A 75 -2.59 -7.08 16.67
CA GLU A 75 -2.90 -8.42 16.17
C GLU A 75 -4.36 -8.78 16.46
N GLY A 76 -4.99 -9.52 15.53
CA GLY A 76 -6.36 -10.01 15.71
C GLY A 76 -7.15 -10.19 14.42
N ASP A 77 -8.43 -10.52 14.59
CA ASP A 77 -9.34 -10.82 13.49
C ASP A 77 -9.60 -9.59 12.60
N GLU A 78 -9.61 -8.38 13.17
CA GLU A 78 -9.83 -7.13 12.43
C GLU A 78 -8.71 -6.86 11.42
N LEU A 79 -7.46 -6.98 11.87
CA LEU A 79 -6.28 -6.90 11.00
C LEU A 79 -6.33 -7.99 9.92
N THR A 80 -6.62 -9.23 10.31
CA THR A 80 -6.68 -10.35 9.37
C THR A 80 -7.75 -10.12 8.31
N SER A 81 -8.91 -9.61 8.70
CA SER A 81 -10.00 -9.22 7.79
C SER A 81 -9.56 -8.11 6.85
N LEU A 82 -8.90 -7.07 7.35
CA LEU A 82 -8.38 -5.99 6.54
C LEU A 82 -7.39 -6.49 5.48
N VAL A 83 -6.41 -7.29 5.90
CA VAL A 83 -5.39 -7.81 4.97
C VAL A 83 -6.05 -8.67 3.89
N ASN A 84 -7.02 -9.52 4.24
CA ASN A 84 -7.78 -10.31 3.26
C ASN A 84 -8.58 -9.43 2.29
N ASP A 85 -9.25 -8.39 2.78
CA ASP A 85 -10.01 -7.46 1.94
C ASP A 85 -9.10 -6.73 0.95
N LEU A 86 -7.94 -6.25 1.42
CA LEU A 86 -6.90 -5.64 0.59
C LEU A 86 -6.41 -6.61 -0.49
N MET A 87 -6.18 -7.88 -0.13
CA MET A 87 -5.74 -8.89 -1.09
C MET A 87 -6.70 -9.02 -2.26
N SER A 88 -8.01 -9.06 -1.97
CA SER A 88 -9.03 -9.19 -3.03
C SER A 88 -9.09 -7.95 -3.94
N ARG A 89 -8.94 -6.75 -3.36
CA ARG A 89 -9.15 -5.47 -4.04
C ARG A 89 -7.97 -5.02 -4.91
N ILE A 90 -6.73 -5.26 -4.47
CA ILE A 90 -5.53 -4.89 -5.23
C ILE A 90 -5.56 -5.48 -6.64
N TRP A 91 -6.13 -6.67 -6.78
CA TRP A 91 -6.20 -7.38 -8.06
C TRP A 91 -7.51 -7.17 -8.83
N GLN A 92 -8.44 -6.36 -8.32
CA GLN A 92 -9.63 -5.91 -9.07
C GLN A 92 -9.34 -4.74 -10.03
N VAL A 93 -8.06 -4.41 -10.24
CA VAL A 93 -7.64 -3.36 -11.16
C VAL A 93 -7.97 -3.71 -12.62
N SER A 94 -8.26 -2.68 -13.43
CA SER A 94 -8.39 -2.83 -14.88
C SER A 94 -7.12 -3.42 -15.51
N ASP A 95 -7.22 -4.22 -16.58
CA ASP A 95 -6.07 -4.78 -17.33
C ASP A 95 -5.28 -3.73 -18.16
N LYS A 96 -5.19 -2.51 -17.65
CA LYS A 96 -4.28 -1.49 -18.16
C LYS A 96 -2.92 -1.70 -17.52
N GLU A 97 -1.87 -1.71 -18.34
CA GLU A 97 -0.48 -1.91 -17.93
C GLU A 97 -0.10 -1.09 -16.70
N GLY A 98 -0.41 0.21 -16.68
CA GLY A 98 -0.10 1.09 -15.53
C GLY A 98 -0.83 0.69 -14.23
N SER A 99 -2.03 0.14 -14.33
CA SER A 99 -2.78 -0.32 -13.15
C SER A 99 -2.19 -1.60 -12.56
N LEU A 100 -1.73 -2.52 -13.41
CA LEU A 100 -1.05 -3.74 -12.96
C LEU A 100 0.30 -3.46 -12.30
N LYS A 101 1.07 -2.50 -12.83
CA LYS A 101 2.33 -2.07 -12.21
C LYS A 101 2.11 -1.49 -10.83
N ARG A 102 1.13 -0.59 -10.68
CA ARG A 102 0.78 -0.01 -9.37
C ARG A 102 0.32 -1.10 -8.39
N ALA A 103 -0.55 -2.01 -8.81
CA ALA A 103 -0.97 -3.14 -7.97
C ALA A 103 0.22 -4.01 -7.51
N THR A 104 1.20 -4.22 -8.40
CA THR A 104 2.44 -4.96 -8.09
C THR A 104 3.25 -4.24 -7.02
N ILE A 105 3.51 -2.94 -7.17
CA ILE A 105 4.23 -2.13 -6.16
C ILE A 105 3.47 -2.13 -4.82
N THR A 106 2.15 -1.94 -4.84
CA THR A 106 1.33 -2.02 -3.63
C THR A 106 1.48 -3.38 -2.94
N TRP A 107 1.43 -4.46 -3.70
CA TRP A 107 1.60 -5.80 -3.17
C TRP A 107 2.96 -6.02 -2.51
N LEU A 108 4.05 -5.46 -3.07
CA LEU A 108 5.40 -5.55 -2.49
C LEU A 108 5.48 -4.85 -1.13
N TRP A 109 4.92 -3.65 -1.00
CA TRP A 109 4.85 -2.93 0.29
C TRP A 109 4.01 -3.68 1.33
N LEU A 110 2.85 -4.22 0.94
CA LEU A 110 2.04 -5.02 1.87
C LEU A 110 2.74 -6.33 2.24
N THR A 111 3.46 -6.96 1.30
CA THR A 111 4.28 -8.15 1.56
C THR A 111 5.33 -7.83 2.61
N LYS A 112 6.04 -6.70 2.49
CA LYS A 112 6.99 -6.24 3.50
C LYS A 112 6.32 -6.14 4.87
N ALA A 113 5.17 -5.47 4.97
CA ALA A 113 4.45 -5.29 6.23
C ALA A 113 4.06 -6.63 6.89
N VAL A 114 3.44 -7.54 6.14
CA VAL A 114 3.01 -8.83 6.71
C VAL A 114 4.18 -9.75 7.07
N VAL A 115 5.32 -9.67 6.36
CA VAL A 115 6.55 -10.42 6.67
C VAL A 115 7.22 -9.84 7.91
N ILE A 116 7.48 -8.52 7.91
CA ILE A 116 7.52 -7.61 9.05
C ILE A 116 7.21 -8.23 10.41
N ARG A 117 5.90 -8.29 10.61
CA ARG A 117 5.23 -8.70 11.84
C ARG A 117 5.00 -10.20 11.96
N SER A 118 5.51 -11.02 11.04
CA SER A 118 5.26 -12.48 11.01
C SER A 118 3.77 -12.85 10.96
N HIS A 119 2.97 -12.13 10.17
CA HIS A 119 1.53 -12.37 10.05
C HIS A 119 1.23 -13.73 9.40
N ALA A 120 0.13 -14.38 9.80
CA ALA A 120 -0.25 -15.71 9.30
C ALA A 120 -0.46 -15.78 7.77
N LEU A 121 -0.80 -14.65 7.13
CA LEU A 121 -0.98 -14.56 5.67
C LEU A 121 0.33 -14.34 4.89
N ALA A 122 1.46 -14.10 5.55
CA ALA A 122 2.73 -13.82 4.88
C ALA A 122 3.12 -14.86 3.79
N PRO A 123 2.92 -16.19 3.98
CA PRO A 123 3.20 -17.16 2.91
C PRO A 123 2.43 -16.89 1.61
N GLN A 124 1.15 -16.50 1.71
CA GLN A 124 0.32 -16.22 0.53
C GLN A 124 0.81 -14.96 -0.22
N PHE A 125 1.28 -13.95 0.52
CA PHE A 125 1.89 -12.76 -0.09
C PHE A 125 3.17 -13.10 -0.84
N ILE A 126 4.04 -13.92 -0.24
CA ILE A 126 5.29 -14.36 -0.86
C ILE A 126 5.01 -15.20 -2.11
N GLU A 127 4.09 -16.17 -2.04
CA GLU A 127 3.68 -16.98 -3.20
C GLU A 127 3.20 -16.10 -4.36
N LYS A 128 2.40 -15.08 -4.05
CA LYS A 128 1.97 -14.13 -5.07
C LYS A 128 3.15 -13.34 -5.64
N VAL A 129 4.10 -12.86 -4.84
CA VAL A 129 5.32 -12.20 -5.35
C VAL A 129 6.10 -13.11 -6.31
N LEU A 130 6.29 -14.38 -5.93
CA LEU A 130 6.96 -15.36 -6.80
C LEU A 130 6.22 -15.57 -8.13
N SER A 131 4.89 -15.57 -8.10
CA SER A 131 4.08 -15.64 -9.33
C SER A 131 4.23 -14.40 -10.21
N LEU A 132 4.41 -13.21 -9.62
CA LEU A 132 4.59 -11.95 -10.35
C LEU A 132 5.95 -11.90 -11.04
N LEU A 133 7.01 -12.46 -10.44
CA LEU A 133 8.35 -12.50 -11.04
C LEU A 133 8.40 -13.21 -12.40
N VAL A 134 7.48 -14.17 -12.64
CA VAL A 134 7.38 -14.90 -13.92
C VAL A 134 6.29 -14.34 -14.85
N ASP A 135 5.59 -13.27 -14.44
CA ASP A 135 4.57 -12.63 -15.27
C ASP A 135 5.20 -11.77 -16.38
N LYS A 136 4.65 -11.88 -17.60
CA LYS A 136 5.22 -11.20 -18.78
C LYS A 136 5.03 -9.68 -18.79
N LYS A 137 4.01 -9.17 -18.10
CA LYS A 137 3.68 -7.74 -18.03
C LYS A 137 4.42 -7.08 -16.86
N VAL A 138 4.38 -7.71 -15.68
CA VAL A 138 4.87 -7.08 -14.44
C VAL A 138 6.10 -7.73 -13.82
N GLY A 139 6.64 -8.81 -14.38
CA GLY A 139 7.79 -9.51 -13.81
C GLY A 139 9.04 -8.64 -13.64
N ARG A 140 9.28 -7.71 -14.57
CA ARG A 140 10.37 -6.74 -14.41
C ARG A 140 10.14 -5.78 -13.24
N VAL A 141 8.91 -5.31 -13.06
CA VAL A 141 8.53 -4.43 -11.95
C VAL A 141 8.64 -5.16 -10.62
N ALA A 142 8.20 -6.42 -10.55
CA ALA A 142 8.34 -7.25 -9.37
C ALA A 142 9.81 -7.50 -9.01
N ALA A 143 10.66 -7.77 -10.00
CA ALA A 143 12.09 -7.99 -9.79
C ALA A 143 12.81 -6.71 -9.35
N ASP A 144 12.57 -5.59 -10.05
CA ASP A 144 13.18 -4.30 -9.73
C ASP A 144 12.71 -3.81 -8.35
N GLY A 145 11.45 -4.06 -7.96
CA GLY A 145 10.89 -3.67 -6.66
C GLY A 145 11.18 -4.63 -5.51
N PHE A 146 11.87 -5.75 -5.74
CA PHE A 146 12.12 -6.75 -4.69
C PHE A 146 12.96 -6.18 -3.53
N TYR A 147 13.73 -5.11 -3.77
CA TYR A 147 14.43 -4.38 -2.71
C TYR A 147 13.50 -3.86 -1.63
N ILE A 148 12.22 -3.55 -1.94
CA ILE A 148 11.24 -3.07 -0.96
C ILE A 148 11.14 -4.06 0.20
N ILE A 149 11.01 -5.35 -0.12
CA ILE A 149 10.88 -6.43 0.86
C ILE A 149 12.18 -6.63 1.64
N MET A 150 13.32 -6.51 0.95
CA MET A 150 14.65 -6.81 1.50
C MET A 150 15.29 -5.65 2.28
N ALA A 151 14.86 -4.41 2.02
CA ALA A 151 15.42 -3.23 2.65
C ALA A 151 15.09 -3.21 4.14
N ASP A 152 16.05 -2.73 4.93
CA ASP A 152 15.94 -2.64 6.38
C ASP A 152 14.76 -1.78 6.84
N TYR A 153 14.44 -1.93 8.12
CA TYR A 153 13.14 -1.62 8.69
C TYR A 153 12.83 -0.13 8.93
N GLU A 154 13.83 0.75 8.92
CA GLU A 154 13.64 2.17 9.31
C GLU A 154 12.60 2.90 8.44
N GLU A 155 12.48 2.56 7.15
CA GLU A 155 11.49 3.16 6.24
C GLU A 155 10.02 2.85 6.58
N VAL A 156 9.77 1.86 7.44
CA VAL A 156 8.42 1.35 7.71
C VAL A 156 7.80 1.97 8.97
N TYR A 157 8.63 2.41 9.91
CA TYR A 157 8.19 3.14 11.11
C TYR A 157 8.30 4.65 11.00
N GLU A 158 9.11 5.18 10.08
CA GLU A 158 9.14 6.61 9.75
C GLU A 158 7.91 7.09 8.94
N CYS A 159 6.90 6.23 8.78
CA CYS A 159 5.58 6.60 8.26
C CYS A 159 4.74 7.30 9.30
#